data_AF-A0A843CB79-F1
#
_entry.id   AF-A0A843CB79-F1
#
_cell.length_a   1.000
_cell.length_b   1.000
_cell.length_c   1.000
_cell.angle_alpha   90.00
_cell.angle_beta   90.00
_cell.angle_gamma   90.00
#
_symmetry.space_group_name_H-M   'P 1'
#
loop_
_entity.id
_entity.type
_entity.pdbx_description
1 polymer ?
#
loop_
_entity_poly.entity_id
_entity_poly.type
_entity_poly.pdbx_seq_one_letter_code
_entity_poly.pdbx_strand_id
1 'polypeptide(L)'
;MKLIDKKIQKVALVNPNFITKSITDSFTIPALGLESIAANILDLVEVKIVNAKVRNLNTMEIMKEVNEFCPDIVGISCCFTIGIN
;
A
#
# COMPACT_ATOMS: atom_id res chain seq x y z
N MET A 1 -3.54 4.67 -23.34
CA MET A 1 -4.67 3.80 -22.94
C MET A 1 -5.35 4.47 -21.75
N LYS A 2 -6.61 4.88 -21.85
CA LYS A 2 -7.32 5.49 -20.71
C LYS A 2 -7.74 4.34 -19.77
N LEU A 3 -7.66 4.54 -18.45
CA LEU A 3 -8.08 3.55 -17.43
C LEU A 3 -9.52 3.05 -17.61
N ILE A 4 -10.33 3.78 -18.37
CA ILE A 4 -11.76 3.58 -18.60
C ILE A 4 -12.05 2.28 -19.38
N ASP A 5 -11.10 1.78 -20.17
CA ASP A 5 -11.32 0.62 -21.04
C ASP A 5 -10.78 -0.70 -20.45
N LYS A 6 -10.01 -0.64 -19.35
CA LYS A 6 -9.41 -1.82 -18.72
C LYS A 6 -10.29 -2.29 -17.56
N LYS A 7 -10.75 -3.54 -17.60
CA LYS A 7 -11.36 -4.19 -16.43
C LYS A 7 -10.30 -4.35 -15.35
N ILE A 8 -10.47 -3.64 -14.24
CA ILE A 8 -9.61 -3.75 -13.07
C ILE A 8 -9.84 -5.11 -12.40
N GLN A 9 -8.77 -5.84 -12.13
CA GLN A 9 -8.79 -7.15 -11.49
C GLN A 9 -7.88 -7.23 -10.27
N LYS A 10 -6.81 -6.43 -10.23
CA LYS A 10 -5.80 -6.47 -9.17
C LYS A 10 -5.48 -5.08 -8.64
N VAL A 11 -5.53 -4.92 -7.31
CA VAL A 11 -5.25 -3.66 -6.63
C VAL A 11 -4.17 -3.88 -5.57
N ALA A 12 -3.09 -3.12 -5.64
CA ALA A 12 -2.11 -3.04 -4.56
C ALA A 12 -2.39 -1.81 -3.69
N LEU A 13 -2.47 -2.00 -2.38
CA LEU A 13 -2.59 -0.93 -1.39
C LEU A 13 -1.30 -0.87 -0.57
N VAL A 14 -0.55 0.23 -0.70
CA VAL A 14 0.77 0.38 -0.09
C VAL A 14 0.67 1.33 1.10
N ASN A 15 1.17 0.87 2.25
CA ASN A 15 1.51 1.72 3.38
C ASN A 15 3.03 1.86 3.43
N PRO A 16 3.61 2.96 2.90
CA PRO A 16 5.05 3.18 2.88
C PRO A 16 5.70 3.15 4.26
N ASN A 17 7.01 2.91 4.28
CA ASN A 17 7.81 2.96 5.49
C ASN A 17 8.21 4.41 5.79
N PHE A 18 7.31 5.15 6.45
CA PHE A 18 7.56 6.54 6.84
C PHE A 18 8.29 6.62 8.18
N ILE A 19 9.26 7.53 8.27
CA ILE A 19 9.85 7.96 9.55
C ILE A 19 9.32 9.36 9.83
N THR A 20 8.52 9.48 10.88
CA THR A 20 7.84 10.72 11.26
C THR A 20 8.50 11.42 12.45
N LYS A 21 9.55 10.82 13.03
CA LYS A 21 10.18 11.20 14.31
C LYS A 21 9.18 11.25 15.47
N SER A 22 8.06 10.55 15.33
CA SER A 22 7.03 10.41 16.36
C SER A 22 7.35 9.23 17.27
N ILE A 23 6.85 9.26 18.49
CA ILE A 23 6.88 8.11 19.40
C ILE A 23 6.24 6.86 18.75
N THR A 24 5.33 7.05 17.80
CA THR A 24 4.65 5.98 17.06
C THR A 24 5.53 5.30 15.99
N ASP A 25 6.76 5.75 15.77
CA ASP A 25 7.67 5.12 14.81
C ASP A 25 8.20 3.78 15.30
N SER A 26 8.34 3.59 16.61
CA SER A 26 8.73 2.30 17.20
C SER A 26 7.56 1.30 17.33
N PHE A 27 6.35 1.68 16.92
CA PHE A 27 5.17 0.84 17.02
C PHE A 27 4.81 0.22 15.66
N THR A 28 4.63 -1.09 15.69
CA THR A 28 4.13 -1.88 14.57
C THR A 28 2.61 -1.87 14.61
N ILE A 29 1.99 -0.98 13.83
CA ILE A 29 0.53 -0.84 13.79
C ILE A 29 0.03 -1.42 12.45
N PRO A 30 -1.02 -2.26 12.46
CA PRO A 30 -1.67 -2.68 11.22
C PRO A 30 -2.18 -1.46 10.43
N ALA A 31 -2.21 -1.59 9.10
CA ALA A 31 -2.65 -0.51 8.23
C ALA A 31 -4.18 -0.49 8.15
N LEU A 32 -4.85 -0.19 9.29
CA LEU A 32 -6.30 -0.32 9.45
C LEU A 32 -7.10 0.41 8.36
N GLY A 33 -6.63 1.58 7.91
CA GLY A 33 -7.26 2.31 6.80
C GLY A 33 -7.21 1.53 5.48
N LEU A 34 -6.09 0.86 5.19
CA LEU A 34 -5.97 0.01 3.99
C LEU A 34 -6.75 -1.29 4.12
N GLU A 35 -6.80 -1.89 5.32
CA GLU A 35 -7.63 -3.06 5.59
C GLU A 35 -9.11 -2.75 5.40
N SER A 36 -9.57 -1.57 5.85
CA SER A 36 -10.94 -1.10 5.62
C SER A 36 -11.24 -0.93 4.13
N ILE A 37 -10.34 -0.30 3.36
CA ILE A 37 -10.52 -0.17 1.90
C ILE A 37 -10.56 -1.55 1.23
N ALA A 38 -9.61 -2.43 1.57
CA ALA A 38 -9.56 -3.79 1.04
C ALA A 38 -10.86 -4.55 1.33
N ALA A 39 -11.39 -4.43 2.55
CA ALA A 39 -12.63 -5.10 2.96
C ALA A 39 -13.84 -4.69 2.11
N ASN A 40 -13.85 -3.47 1.55
CA ASN A 40 -14.93 -2.97 0.71
C ASN A 40 -14.83 -3.38 -0.76
N ILE A 41 -13.72 -3.98 -1.21
CA ILE A 41 -13.49 -4.33 -2.61
C ILE A 41 -13.00 -5.78 -2.82
N LEU A 42 -12.88 -6.57 -1.74
CA LEU A 42 -12.32 -7.93 -1.80
C LEU A 42 -13.17 -8.90 -2.64
N ASP A 43 -14.46 -8.63 -2.78
CA ASP A 43 -15.41 -9.39 -3.59
C ASP A 43 -15.39 -8.97 -5.07
N LEU A 44 -14.77 -7.84 -5.39
CA LEU A 44 -14.69 -7.28 -6.74
C LEU A 44 -13.33 -7.54 -7.41
N VAL A 45 -12.25 -7.51 -6.65
CA VAL A 45 -10.86 -7.56 -7.15
C VAL A 45 -9.92 -8.30 -6.20
N GLU A 46 -8.82 -8.81 -6.73
CA GLU A 46 -7.71 -9.32 -5.92
C GLU A 46 -6.97 -8.13 -5.28
N VAL A 47 -6.89 -8.11 -3.95
CA VAL A 47 -6.23 -7.03 -3.20
C VAL A 47 -4.98 -7.53 -2.50
N LYS A 48 -3.86 -6.81 -2.66
CA LYS A 48 -2.63 -7.03 -1.88
C LYS A 48 -2.32 -5.79 -1.05
N ILE A 49 -2.19 -5.95 0.26
CA ILE A 49 -1.72 -4.88 1.16
C ILE A 49 -0.20 -5.04 1.35
N VAL A 50 0.56 -4.01 0.98
CA VAL A 50 2.00 -3.91 1.22
C VAL A 50 2.23 -2.96 2.39
N ASN A 51 2.31 -3.52 3.60
CA ASN A 51 2.62 -2.75 4.80
C ASN A 51 4.14 -2.68 5.04
N ALA A 52 4.78 -1.70 4.42
CA ALA A 52 6.23 -1.54 4.43
C ALA A 52 6.77 -1.16 5.81
N LYS A 53 6.01 -0.40 6.62
CA LYS A 53 6.42 -0.05 7.99
C LYS A 53 6.52 -1.28 8.89
N VAL A 54 5.52 -2.16 8.87
CA VAL A 54 5.51 -3.39 9.70
C VAL A 54 6.63 -4.34 9.33
N ARG A 55 6.98 -4.39 8.05
CA ARG A 55 7.97 -5.31 7.50
C ARG A 55 9.35 -4.65 7.31
N ASN A 56 9.49 -3.39 7.71
CA ASN A 56 10.67 -2.55 7.52
C ASN A 56 11.23 -2.59 6.09
N LEU A 57 10.35 -2.55 5.08
CA LEU A 57 10.75 -2.59 3.68
C LEU A 57 11.28 -1.23 3.24
N ASN A 58 12.30 -1.24 2.40
CA ASN A 58 12.75 -0.06 1.66
C ASN A 58 12.01 0.09 0.32
N THR A 59 12.21 1.22 -0.36
CA THR A 59 11.54 1.54 -1.62
C THR A 59 11.77 0.49 -2.72
N MET A 60 12.97 -0.10 -2.83
CA MET A 60 13.23 -1.14 -3.83
C MET A 60 12.44 -2.43 -3.54
N GLU A 61 12.32 -2.81 -2.27
CA GLU A 61 11.56 -3.99 -1.86
C GLU A 61 10.05 -3.80 -2.05
N ILE A 62 9.54 -2.60 -1.74
CA ILE A 62 8.15 -2.23 -2.04
C ILE A 62 7.88 -2.35 -3.54
N MET A 63 8.76 -1.77 -4.37
CA MET A 63 8.62 -1.83 -5.82
C MET A 63 8.69 -3.26 -6.35
N LYS A 64 9.61 -4.08 -5.82
CA LYS A 64 9.69 -5.51 -6.15
C LYS A 64 8.36 -6.21 -5.88
N GLU A 65 7.76 -6.00 -4.71
CA GLU A 65 6.50 -6.65 -4.37
C GLU A 65 5.29 -6.19 -5.17
N VAL A 66 5.25 -4.90 -5.51
CA VAL A 66 4.22 -4.34 -6.39
C VAL A 66 4.38 -4.91 -7.80
N ASN A 67 5.61 -4.98 -8.31
CA ASN A 67 5.88 -5.54 -9.64
C ASN A 67 5.58 -7.04 -9.72
N GLU A 68 5.98 -7.83 -8.72
CA GLU A 68 5.68 -9.26 -8.64
C GLU A 68 4.16 -9.54 -8.57
N PHE A 69 3.41 -8.64 -7.92
CA PHE A 69 1.95 -8.75 -7.85
C PHE A 69 1.26 -8.32 -9.16
N CYS A 70 1.90 -7.46 -9.95
CA CYS A 70 1.41 -6.93 -11.23
C CYS A 70 -0.03 -6.36 -11.15
N PRO A 71 -0.29 -5.35 -10.29
CA PRO A 71 -1.61 -4.77 -10.14
C PRO A 71 -2.01 -3.86 -11.32
N ASP A 72 -3.30 -3.68 -11.50
CA ASP A 72 -3.85 -2.67 -12.41
C ASP A 72 -3.83 -1.27 -11.79
N ILE A 73 -3.99 -1.20 -10.46
CA ILE A 73 -4.00 0.04 -9.69
C ILE A 73 -3.11 -0.11 -8.46
N VAL A 74 -2.35 0.93 -8.16
CA VAL A 74 -1.58 1.07 -6.92
C VAL A 74 -2.12 2.25 -6.14
N GLY A 75 -2.70 2.00 -4.97
CA GLY A 75 -3.07 3.02 -4.00
C GLY A 75 -1.96 3.21 -2.97
N ILE A 76 -1.51 4.45 -2.75
CA ILE A 76 -0.46 4.78 -1.78
C ILE A 76 -1.10 5.55 -0.62
N SER A 77 -1.07 4.97 0.58
CA SER A 77 -1.50 5.67 1.79
C SER A 77 -0.48 6.72 2.16
N CYS A 78 -0.88 7.99 2.18
CA CYS A 78 -0.03 9.11 2.59
C CYS A 78 -0.64 9.79 3.81
N CYS A 79 -0.25 9.33 5.01
CA CYS A 79 -0.82 9.82 6.26
C CYS A 79 -0.11 11.08 6.79
N PHE A 80 1.02 11.45 6.19
CA PHE A 80 1.85 12.58 6.60
C PHE A 80 2.38 13.32 5.37
N THR A 81 2.40 14.65 5.44
CA THR A 81 2.86 15.52 4.35
C THR A 81 4.39 15.57 4.21
N ILE A 82 5.14 15.11 5.21
CA ILE A 82 6.61 15.01 5.22
C ILE A 82 7.02 13.66 5.82
N GLY A 83 7.93 12.92 5.16
CA GLY A 83 8.56 11.73 5.77
C GLY A 83 8.61 10.43 4.95
N ILE A 84 8.59 10.49 3.61
CA ILE A 84 8.98 9.31 2.79
C ILE A 84 10.51 9.29 2.72
N ASN A 85 11.12 8.19 3.14
CA ASN A 85 12.56 7.96 3.07
C ASN A 85 12.94 7.21 1.78
#